data_AF-A0A975Q3U3-F1
#
_entry.id   AF-A0A975Q3U3-F1
#
_cell.length_a   1.000
_cell.length_b   1.000
_cell.length_c   1.000
_cell.angle_alpha   90.00
_cell.angle_beta   90.00
_cell.angle_gamma   90.00
#
_symmetry.space_group_name_H-M   'P 1'
#
loop_
_entity.id
_entity.type
_entity.pdbx_description
1 polymer ?
#
loop_
_entity_poly.entity_id
_entity_poly.type
_entity_poly.pdbx_seq_one_letter_code
_entity_poly.pdbx_strand_id
1 'polypeptide(L)' 'MSLKARAQEKIERAGIANYSFDHDVLVMCGVRYEIHACACGEADCDGVQLHRAPYAGLGGGTLQ' A
#
# COMPACT_ATOMS: atom_id res chain seq x y z
N MET A 1 -8.40 13.97 6.59
CA MET A 1 -8.31 12.73 5.77
C MET A 1 -7.59 11.66 6.57
N SER A 2 -8.01 10.40 6.44
CA SER A 2 -7.30 9.25 7.04
C SER A 2 -6.17 8.77 6.12
N LEU A 3 -5.20 8.03 6.67
CA LEU A 3 -4.14 7.39 5.87
C LEU A 3 -4.71 6.44 4.81
N LYS A 4 -5.81 5.75 5.15
CA LYS A 4 -6.55 4.89 4.22
C LYS A 4 -7.07 5.65 3.00
N ALA A 5 -7.68 6.82 3.19
CA ALA A 5 -8.20 7.63 2.09
C ALA A 5 -7.08 8.09 1.14
N ARG A 6 -5.95 8.55 1.69
CA ARG A 6 -4.79 8.97 0.90
C ARG A 6 -4.14 7.79 0.15
N ALA A 7 -4.09 6.61 0.78
CA ALA A 7 -3.64 5.38 0.11
C ALA A 7 -4.58 5.00 -1.04
N GLN A 8 -5.90 5.10 -0.84
CA GLN A 8 -6.88 4.83 -1.89
C GLN A 8 -6.68 5.75 -3.10
N GLU A 9 -6.57 7.06 -2.89
CA GLU A 9 -6.33 8.04 -3.95
C GLU A 9 -5.06 7.70 -4.75
N LYS A 10 -3.97 7.33 -4.06
CA LYS A 10 -2.70 6.92 -4.70
C LYS A 10 -2.86 5.71 -5.62
N ILE A 11 -3.64 4.71 -5.20
CA ILE A 11 -3.86 3.46 -5.94
C ILE A 11 -4.76 3.70 -7.15
N GLU A 12 -5.82 4.47 -6.98
CA GLU A 12 -6.74 4.85 -8.05
C GLU A 12 -6.03 5.69 -9.11
N ARG A 13 -5.17 6.63 -8.70
CA ARG A 13 -4.29 7.40 -9.60
C ARG A 13 -3.31 6.52 -10.38
N ALA A 14 -2.84 5.44 -9.76
CA ALA A 14 -1.97 4.46 -10.42
C ALA A 14 -2.74 3.50 -11.36
N GLY A 15 -4.08 3.59 -11.44
CA GLY A 15 -4.91 2.74 -12.27
C GLY A 15 -4.98 1.29 -11.79
N ILE A 16 -4.68 1.02 -10.52
CA ILE A 16 -4.73 -0.31 -9.94
C ILE A 16 -6.18 -0.61 -9.53
N ALA A 17 -6.87 -1.47 -10.29
CA ALA A 17 -8.26 -1.84 -9.99
C ALA A 17 -8.38 -3.02 -9.01
N ASN A 18 -7.35 -3.87 -8.91
CA ASN A 18 -7.36 -5.07 -8.06
C ASN A 18 -6.75 -4.79 -6.69
N TYR A 19 -7.50 -4.07 -5.86
CA TYR A 19 -7.12 -3.82 -4.47
C TYR A 19 -8.31 -3.95 -3.52
N SER A 20 -8.01 -4.23 -2.26
CA SER A 20 -8.98 -4.21 -1.15
C SER A 20 -8.29 -3.76 0.14
N PHE A 21 -9.10 -3.40 1.14
CA PHE A 21 -8.59 -3.10 2.47
C PHE A 21 -9.09 -4.15 3.45
N ASP A 22 -8.15 -4.84 4.09
CA ASP A 22 -8.39 -5.72 5.24
C ASP A 22 -8.01 -4.95 6.50
N HIS A 23 -9.01 -4.38 7.18
CA HIS A 23 -8.82 -3.43 8.28
C HIS A 23 -7.92 -2.24 7.84
N ASP A 24 -6.72 -2.14 8.41
CA ASP A 24 -5.69 -1.13 8.11
C ASP A 24 -4.60 -1.64 7.14
N VAL A 25 -4.75 -2.86 6.61
CA VAL A 25 -3.84 -3.46 5.65
C VAL A 25 -4.42 -3.33 4.25
N LEU A 26 -3.65 -2.71 3.36
CA LEU A 26 -3.96 -2.65 1.95
C LEU A 26 -3.53 -3.96 1.28
N VAL A 27 -4.43 -4.61 0.54
CA VAL A 27 -4.12 -5.80 -0.26
C VAL A 27 -4.21 -5.42 -1.74
N MET A 28 -3.08 -5.46 -2.46
CA MET A 28 -3.03 -5.21 -3.91
C MET A 28 -2.49 -6.44 -4.62
N CYS A 29 -3.24 -6.99 -5.58
CA CYS A 29 -2.84 -8.19 -6.33
C CYS A 29 -2.39 -9.37 -5.43
N GLY A 30 -2.99 -9.51 -4.24
CA GLY A 30 -2.62 -10.53 -3.25
C GLY A 30 -1.40 -10.19 -2.40
N VAL A 31 -0.82 -8.99 -2.52
CA VAL A 31 0.27 -8.48 -1.69
C VAL A 31 -0.27 -7.56 -0.62
N ARG A 32 0.09 -7.85 0.64
CA ARG A 32 -0.31 -7.06 1.81
C ARG A 32 0.66 -5.89 2.01
N TYR A 33 0.12 -4.72 2.34
CA TYR A 33 0.85 -3.50 2.59
C TYR A 33 0.34 -2.83 3.85
N GLU A 34 1.27 -2.42 4.70
CA GLU A 34 1.02 -1.49 5.79
C GLU A 34 1.03 -0.06 5.26
N ILE A 35 0.11 0.76 5.75
CA ILE A 35 -0.06 2.15 5.33
C ILE A 35 0.55 3.04 6.41
N HIS A 36 1.61 3.75 6.06
CA HIS A 36 2.32 4.66 6.95
C HIS A 36 2.14 6.11 6.49
N ALA A 37 2.18 7.05 7.44
CA ALA A 37 2.22 8.47 7.12
C ALA A 37 3.56 8.81 6.46
N CYS A 38 3.54 9.52 5.33
CA CYS A 38 4.75 10.05 4.72
C CYS A 38 4.77 11.58 4.84
N ALA A 39 5.91 12.13 5.22
CA ALA A 39 6.12 13.56 5.42
C ALA A 39 7.40 14.06 4.72
N CYS A 40 7.81 13.41 3.62
CA CYS A 40 9.04 13.77 2.92
C CYS A 40 9.01 15.16 2.28
N GLY A 41 7.83 15.77 2.11
CA GLY A 41 7.69 17.14 1.59
C GLY A 41 7.87 17.27 0.07
N GLU A 42 8.02 16.15 -0.65
CA GLU A 42 8.12 16.13 -2.10
C GLU A 42 6.81 16.52 -2.78
N ALA A 43 6.89 17.17 -3.94
CA ALA A 43 5.73 17.67 -4.68
C ALA A 43 4.74 16.56 -5.11
N ASP A 44 5.26 15.35 -5.37
CA ASP A 44 4.47 14.17 -5.75
C ASP A 44 4.21 13.21 -4.56
N CYS A 45 4.44 13.66 -3.34
CA CYS A 45 4.13 12.85 -2.16
C CYS A 45 2.63 12.94 -1.85
N ASP A 46 1.91 11.83 -2.02
CA ASP A 46 0.52 11.71 -1.55
C ASP A 46 0.41 11.70 0.00
N GLY A 47 1.53 11.85 0.70
CA GLY A 47 1.69 11.82 2.15
C GLY A 47 1.38 10.48 2.81
N VAL A 48 1.51 9.41 2.03
CA VAL A 48 1.43 8.03 2.49
C VAL A 48 2.54 7.19 1.88
N GLN A 49 3.01 6.22 2.65
CA GLN A 49 4.01 5.25 2.24
C GLN A 49 3.45 3.85 2.44
N LEU A 50 3.61 3.00 1.44
CA LEU A 50 3.16 1.61 1.48
C LEU A 50 4.36 0.71 1.75
N HIS A 51 4.34 0.02 2.89
CA HIS A 51 5.36 -0.96 3.24
C HIS A 51 4.81 -2.35 3.00
N ARG A 52 5.49 -3.16 2.18
CA ARG A 52 5.07 -4.55 1.96
C ARG A 52 5.10 -5.27 3.31
N ALA A 53 3.94 -5.72 3.77
CA ALA A 53 3.84 -6.52 4.98
C ALA A 53 4.43 -7.90 4.69
N PRO A 54 5.22 -8.47 5.61
CA PRO A 54 5.66 -9.85 5.47
C PRO A 54 4.43 -10.76 5.42
N TYR A 55 4.39 -11.67 4.45
CA TYR A 55 3.40 -12.74 4.45
C TYR A 55 3.69 -13.63 5.65
N ALA A 56 2.83 -13.61 6.67
CA ALA A 56 2.97 -14.48 7.84
C ALA A 56 2.75 -15.98 7.52
N GLY A 57 2.63 -16.36 6.25
CA GLY A 57 2.58 -17.74 5.81
C GLY A 57 2.94 -17.85 4.33
N LEU A 58 3.83 -18.80 4.03
CA LEU A 58 4.30 -19.25 2.71
C LEU A 58 5.52 -18.50 2.15
N GLY A 59 6.68 -19.10 2.44
CA GLY A 59 7.86 -19.24 1.59
C GLY A 59 8.07 -18.16 0.54
N GLY A 60 8.98 -17.24 0.85
CA GLY A 60 9.57 -16.33 -0.13
C GLY A 60 10.16 -17.11 -1.30
N GLY A 61 9.43 -17.17 -2.40
CA GLY A 61 10.00 -17.43 -3.71
C GLY A 61 10.76 -16.17 -4.13
N THR A 62 12.08 -16.24 -4.03
CA THR A 62 13.01 -15.33 -4.69
C THR A 62 12.64 -15.27 -6.18
N LEU A 63 12.26 -14.10 -6.68
CA LEU A 63 12.39 -13.79 -8.10
C LEU A 63 13.90 -13.65 -8.36
N GLN A 64 14.53 -14.76 -8.80
CA GLN A 64 15.79 -14.75 -9.54
C GLN A 64 15.47 -14.65 -11.03
#